data_AF-A0A2W2HFA8-F1
#
_entry.id   AF-A0A2W2HFA8-F1
#
_cell.length_a   1.000
_cell.length_b   1.000
_cell.length_c   1.000
_cell.angle_alpha   90.00
_cell.angle_beta   90.00
_cell.angle_gamma   90.00
#
_symmetry.space_group_name_H-M   'P 1'
#
loop_
_entity.id
_entity.type
_entity.pdbx_description
1 polymer ?
#
loop_
_entity_poly.entity_id
_entity_poly.type
_entity_poly.pdbx_seq_one_letter_code
_entity_poly.pdbx_strand_id
1 'polypeptide(L)'
;MRFAACVLLAVQTSIIALTAAEADTAHARVALDAGSPADTAGTTGTTGTTGTDGAHDTGGTGGTRAAEALPDVHGRAREITFYLARVLPTDVAYRAATPTVQHVAQAVQDRGEAASERKRARAAVRLGHHKAMRRVKRSGIRWHSSGGCTNREVRTCTSLASVRAGTISAVIALKRRSQCPIKITGGTEAGHAPGAYSHGNGYKLDITLNACVDHFITHNYPLYSVRGDGARLYRGPGGDVYARESDHWDILFR
;
A
#
# COMPACT_ATOMS: atom_id res chain seq x y z
N MET A 1 -6.10 22.81 42.35
CA MET A 1 -7.23 22.00 41.83
C MET A 1 -7.94 22.58 40.60
N ARG A 2 -7.74 23.85 40.21
CA ARG A 2 -8.41 24.46 39.03
C ARG A 2 -7.83 24.04 37.66
N PHE A 3 -6.58 23.54 37.62
CA PHE A 3 -5.94 23.06 36.38
C PHE A 3 -6.50 21.70 35.89
N ALA A 4 -6.93 20.82 36.80
CA ALA A 4 -7.45 19.50 36.43
C ALA A 4 -8.81 19.58 35.71
N ALA A 5 -9.67 20.53 36.12
CA ALA A 5 -10.97 20.74 35.49
C ALA A 5 -10.84 21.29 34.05
N CYS A 6 -9.81 22.10 33.78
CA CYS A 6 -9.56 22.66 32.44
C CYS A 6 -9.06 21.59 31.45
N VAL A 7 -8.25 20.65 31.92
CA VAL A 7 -7.74 19.53 31.10
C VAL A 7 -8.85 18.53 30.77
N LEU A 8 -9.73 18.21 31.73
CA LEU A 8 -10.90 17.36 31.48
C LEU A 8 -11.87 17.99 30.48
N LEU A 9 -12.15 19.29 30.58
CA LEU A 9 -13.01 19.97 29.62
C LEU A 9 -12.43 19.94 28.19
N ALA A 10 -11.12 20.13 28.03
CA ALA A 10 -10.45 20.11 26.72
C ALA A 10 -10.43 18.71 26.07
N VAL A 11 -10.31 17.65 26.88
CA VAL A 11 -10.42 16.27 26.41
C VAL A 11 -11.87 15.94 26.00
N GLN A 12 -12.84 16.42 26.77
CA GLN A 12 -14.25 16.16 26.51
C GLN A 12 -14.78 16.90 25.27
N THR A 13 -14.32 18.14 25.01
CA THR A 13 -14.64 18.86 23.77
C THR A 13 -13.96 18.27 22.54
N SER A 14 -12.75 17.72 22.68
CA SER A 14 -12.04 17.06 21.57
C SER A 14 -12.69 15.74 21.15
N ILE A 15 -13.27 14.99 22.10
CA ILE A 15 -14.00 13.74 21.82
C ILE A 15 -15.34 14.04 21.12
N ILE A 16 -16.07 15.08 21.54
CA ILE A 16 -17.33 15.49 20.92
C ILE A 16 -17.10 16.02 19.48
N ALA A 17 -15.99 16.72 19.23
CA ALA A 17 -15.65 17.18 17.88
C ALA A 17 -15.32 16.02 16.92
N LEU A 18 -14.71 14.95 17.43
CA LEU A 18 -14.37 13.78 16.62
C LEU A 18 -15.62 12.97 16.22
N THR A 19 -16.60 12.85 17.11
CA THR A 19 -17.87 12.17 16.80
C THR A 19 -18.76 12.97 15.85
N ALA A 20 -18.72 14.31 15.91
CA ALA A 20 -19.44 15.17 14.96
C ALA A 20 -18.88 15.07 13.53
N ALA A 21 -17.54 15.00 13.38
CA ALA A 21 -16.90 14.83 12.07
C ALA A 21 -17.18 13.45 11.42
N GLU A 22 -17.32 12.40 12.24
CA GLU A 22 -17.74 11.07 11.78
C GLU A 22 -19.23 11.01 11.39
N ALA A 23 -20.09 11.80 12.04
CA ALA A 23 -21.50 11.92 11.68
C ALA A 23 -21.70 12.64 10.32
N ASP A 24 -20.98 13.73 10.05
CA ASP A 24 -21.07 14.44 8.76
C ASP A 24 -20.55 13.60 7.58
N THR A 25 -19.52 12.77 7.79
CA THR A 25 -19.04 11.84 6.75
C THR A 25 -19.94 10.63 6.53
N ALA A 26 -20.77 10.26 7.51
CA ALA A 26 -21.77 9.22 7.37
C ALA A 26 -23.01 9.71 6.59
N HIS A 27 -23.45 10.96 6.79
CA HIS A 27 -24.56 11.54 6.05
C HIS A 27 -24.23 11.80 4.56
N ALA A 28 -22.97 12.11 4.23
CA ALA A 28 -22.53 12.28 2.83
C ALA A 28 -22.53 10.98 2.00
N ARG A 29 -22.55 9.80 2.64
CA ARG A 29 -22.53 8.49 1.95
C ARG A 29 -23.89 7.88 1.69
N VAL A 30 -24.94 8.33 2.39
CA VAL A 30 -26.30 7.84 2.20
C VAL A 30 -27.03 8.58 1.06
N ALA A 31 -26.56 9.76 0.66
CA ALA A 31 -27.18 10.57 -0.39
C ALA A 31 -26.80 10.21 -1.85
N LEU A 32 -25.97 9.18 -2.08
CA LEU A 32 -25.51 8.81 -3.43
C LEU A 32 -26.03 7.45 -3.95
N ASP A 33 -26.92 6.77 -3.23
CA ASP A 33 -27.36 5.42 -3.62
C ASP A 33 -28.88 5.21 -3.53
N ALA A 34 -29.65 6.11 -4.15
CA ALA A 34 -31.07 5.91 -4.43
C ALA A 34 -31.46 6.53 -5.78
N GLY A 35 -31.66 5.70 -6.82
CA GLY A 35 -32.36 6.10 -8.05
C GLY A 35 -31.95 5.41 -9.36
N SER A 36 -32.50 4.22 -9.62
CA SER A 36 -32.62 3.47 -10.92
C SER A 36 -33.50 4.21 -11.97
N PRO A 37 -33.95 3.60 -13.11
CA PRO A 37 -33.32 2.88 -14.23
C PRO A 37 -33.77 3.38 -15.65
N ALA A 38 -33.17 2.79 -16.72
CA ALA A 38 -33.64 2.55 -18.11
C ALA A 38 -34.22 3.69 -19.01
N ASP A 39 -33.71 3.86 -20.25
CA ASP A 39 -34.27 3.25 -21.48
C ASP A 39 -33.51 3.64 -22.78
N THR A 40 -34.00 3.15 -23.92
CA THR A 40 -33.37 2.73 -25.19
C THR A 40 -33.44 3.72 -26.39
N ALA A 41 -32.76 3.35 -27.50
CA ALA A 41 -32.79 3.88 -28.90
C ALA A 41 -32.06 5.23 -29.14
N GLY A 42 -31.29 5.52 -30.20
CA GLY A 42 -31.20 5.16 -31.63
C GLY A 42 -31.00 6.49 -32.40
N THR A 43 -29.89 6.77 -33.11
CA THR A 43 -29.76 6.73 -34.60
C THR A 43 -29.20 8.06 -35.17
N THR A 44 -28.12 7.96 -35.97
CA THR A 44 -27.60 8.79 -37.12
C THR A 44 -27.31 10.31 -37.07
N GLY A 45 -26.13 10.66 -37.62
CA GLY A 45 -25.84 11.80 -38.54
C GLY A 45 -25.61 13.18 -37.90
N THR A 46 -24.81 14.16 -38.34
CA THR A 46 -24.03 14.46 -39.56
C THR A 46 -23.27 15.80 -39.27
N THR A 47 -22.06 16.05 -39.82
CA THR A 47 -21.35 17.35 -40.12
C THR A 47 -21.28 18.47 -39.04
N GLY A 48 -20.18 19.19 -38.75
CA GLY A 48 -19.14 19.81 -39.58
C GLY A 48 -19.27 21.35 -39.53
N THR A 49 -18.24 22.09 -39.03
CA THR A 49 -17.83 23.53 -39.20
C THR A 49 -17.11 24.02 -37.91
N THR A 50 -15.84 24.47 -37.85
CA THR A 50 -15.10 25.68 -38.32
C THR A 50 -15.49 27.04 -37.72
N GLY A 51 -14.49 27.77 -37.19
CA GLY A 51 -14.47 29.24 -36.98
C GLY A 51 -14.21 29.66 -35.52
N THR A 52 -13.01 30.09 -35.07
CA THR A 52 -12.26 31.37 -35.27
C THR A 52 -12.58 32.48 -34.25
N ASP A 53 -11.49 32.94 -33.63
CA ASP A 53 -11.11 34.31 -33.24
C ASP A 53 -11.85 35.09 -32.14
N GLY A 54 -11.06 35.81 -31.34
CA GLY A 54 -11.55 36.95 -30.55
C GLY A 54 -10.74 37.26 -29.30
N ALA A 55 -9.60 37.93 -29.45
CA ALA A 55 -8.90 38.63 -28.37
C ALA A 55 -9.56 39.98 -28.08
N HIS A 56 -9.76 40.33 -26.80
CA HIS A 56 -9.75 41.75 -26.40
C HIS A 56 -9.33 41.96 -24.95
N ASP A 57 -8.38 42.88 -24.84
CA ASP A 57 -7.79 43.52 -23.66
C ASP A 57 -8.68 44.68 -23.21
N THR A 58 -8.79 44.91 -21.89
CA THR A 58 -8.72 46.26 -21.30
C THR A 58 -8.48 46.13 -19.79
N GLY A 59 -7.45 46.84 -19.30
CA GLY A 59 -7.10 46.94 -17.88
C GLY A 59 -8.10 47.73 -17.02
N GLY A 60 -7.93 47.61 -15.70
CA GLY A 60 -8.71 48.35 -14.71
C GLY A 60 -8.20 48.11 -13.29
N THR A 61 -7.64 49.16 -12.71
CA THR A 61 -6.97 49.29 -11.42
C THR A 61 -7.90 49.22 -10.19
N GLY A 62 -7.34 48.74 -9.06
CA GLY A 62 -7.63 49.28 -7.73
C GLY A 62 -8.47 48.41 -6.80
N GLY A 63 -7.98 48.20 -5.58
CA GLY A 63 -8.83 47.75 -4.46
C GLY A 63 -8.17 46.78 -3.49
N THR A 64 -7.35 47.31 -2.59
CA THR A 64 -6.87 46.63 -1.39
C THR A 64 -8.01 46.04 -0.55
N ARG A 65 -7.97 44.74 -0.28
CA ARG A 65 -8.44 44.17 0.99
C ARG A 65 -7.61 42.94 1.31
N ALA A 66 -6.75 43.09 2.32
CA ALA A 66 -6.14 41.98 3.02
C ALA A 66 -7.27 41.12 3.60
N ALA A 67 -7.43 39.90 3.08
CA ALA A 67 -8.13 38.86 3.82
C ALA A 67 -7.17 38.39 4.90
N GLU A 68 -7.46 38.75 6.15
CA GLU A 68 -6.79 38.18 7.32
C GLU A 68 -6.87 36.66 7.23
N ALA A 69 -5.71 36.02 7.05
CA ALA A 69 -5.58 34.57 7.11
C ALA A 69 -5.93 34.12 8.53
N LEU A 70 -7.02 33.38 8.66
CA LEU A 70 -7.35 32.64 9.87
C LEU A 70 -6.18 31.70 10.21
N PRO A 71 -5.76 31.61 11.49
CA PRO A 71 -4.63 30.77 11.86
C PRO A 71 -4.92 29.29 11.57
N ASP A 72 -3.95 28.65 10.92
CA ASP A 72 -3.90 27.22 10.65
C ASP A 72 -3.97 26.41 11.96
N VAL A 73 -5.18 25.96 12.29
CA VAL A 73 -5.49 25.09 13.42
C VAL A 73 -5.12 23.62 13.17
N HIS A 74 -4.78 23.24 11.93
CA HIS A 74 -4.42 21.85 11.59
C HIS A 74 -2.97 21.50 11.95
N GLY A 75 -2.05 22.47 11.91
CA GLY A 75 -0.65 22.27 12.30
C GLY A 75 -0.46 21.92 13.78
N ARG A 76 -1.18 22.62 14.67
CA ARG A 76 -1.03 22.43 16.13
C ARG A 76 -1.73 21.19 16.68
N ALA A 77 -2.79 20.71 16.03
CA ALA A 77 -3.48 19.48 16.45
C ALA A 77 -2.58 18.25 16.30
N ARG A 78 -1.77 18.19 15.23
CA ARG A 78 -0.85 17.07 14.99
C ARG A 78 0.34 17.04 15.97
N GLU A 79 0.86 18.20 16.36
CA GLU A 79 1.92 18.27 17.38
C GLU A 79 1.41 17.89 18.79
N ILE A 80 0.19 18.29 19.16
CA ILE A 80 -0.38 17.98 20.48
C ILE A 80 -0.73 16.49 20.61
N THR A 81 -1.25 15.85 19.54
CA THR A 81 -1.48 14.39 19.54
C THR A 81 -0.17 13.61 19.66
N PHE A 82 0.93 14.11 19.08
CA PHE A 82 2.26 13.51 19.23
C PHE A 82 2.90 13.77 20.60
N TYR A 83 2.66 14.94 21.21
CA TYR A 83 3.21 15.30 22.51
C TYR A 83 2.50 14.55 23.66
N LEU A 84 1.18 14.37 23.60
CA LEU A 84 0.43 13.64 24.63
C LEU A 84 0.64 12.12 24.59
N ALA A 85 0.98 11.55 23.43
CA ALA A 85 1.36 10.13 23.30
C ALA A 85 2.78 9.83 23.86
N ARG A 86 3.57 10.86 24.20
CA ARG A 86 4.96 10.73 24.67
C ARG A 86 5.18 11.07 26.15
N VAL A 87 4.19 11.67 26.82
CA VAL A 87 4.39 12.22 28.18
C VAL A 87 3.82 11.32 29.29
N LEU A 88 3.03 10.29 28.97
CA LEU A 88 2.66 9.25 29.94
C LEU A 88 2.81 7.87 29.30
N PRO A 89 3.40 6.88 30.01
CA PRO A 89 3.31 5.50 29.58
C PRO A 89 1.82 5.17 29.42
N THR A 90 1.47 4.56 28.27
CA THR A 90 0.10 4.26 27.82
C THR A 90 -0.78 3.62 28.91
N ASP A 91 -0.13 2.91 29.82
CA ASP A 91 -0.64 2.15 30.94
C ASP A 91 -1.20 3.01 32.09
N VAL A 92 -0.67 4.22 32.32
CA VAL A 92 -1.20 5.15 33.35
C VAL A 92 -2.43 5.90 32.85
N ALA A 93 -2.40 6.37 31.61
CA ALA A 93 -3.54 7.02 30.98
C ALA A 93 -4.70 6.05 30.71
N TYR A 94 -4.40 4.81 30.32
CA TYR A 94 -5.40 3.74 30.16
C TYR A 94 -6.06 3.38 31.49
N ARG A 95 -5.30 3.23 32.58
CA ARG A 95 -5.86 2.94 33.92
C ARG A 95 -6.68 4.08 34.52
N ALA A 96 -6.37 5.33 34.17
CA ALA A 96 -7.15 6.50 34.58
C ALA A 96 -8.40 6.74 33.71
N ALA A 97 -8.54 6.03 32.58
CA ALA A 97 -9.70 6.13 31.71
C ALA A 97 -10.89 5.36 32.29
N THR A 98 -12.11 5.82 31.97
CA THR A 98 -13.32 5.11 32.36
C THR A 98 -13.37 3.72 31.74
N PRO A 99 -14.03 2.72 32.38
CA PRO A 99 -14.17 1.39 31.83
C PRO A 99 -14.70 1.39 30.38
N THR A 100 -15.61 2.31 30.06
CA THR A 100 -16.14 2.50 28.70
C THR A 100 -15.05 2.86 27.69
N VAL A 101 -14.14 3.77 28.02
CA VAL A 101 -13.03 4.17 27.14
C VAL A 101 -12.02 3.02 26.97
N GLN A 102 -11.75 2.27 28.04
CA GLN A 102 -10.91 1.08 27.99
C GLN A 102 -11.51 0.00 27.07
N HIS A 103 -12.80 -0.31 27.21
CA HIS A 103 -13.49 -1.28 26.36
C HIS A 103 -13.50 -0.88 24.88
N VAL A 104 -13.71 0.39 24.56
CA VAL A 104 -13.65 0.88 23.18
C VAL A 104 -12.24 0.74 22.60
N ALA A 105 -11.21 1.12 23.36
CA ALA A 105 -9.82 1.00 22.92
C ALA A 105 -9.41 -0.46 22.66
N GLN A 106 -9.82 -1.38 23.54
CA GLN A 106 -9.59 -2.81 23.37
C GLN A 106 -10.32 -3.37 22.14
N ALA A 107 -11.60 -2.99 21.94
CA ALA A 107 -12.35 -3.41 20.75
C ALA A 107 -11.71 -2.92 19.43
N VAL A 108 -11.06 -1.76 19.42
CA VAL A 108 -10.30 -1.28 18.26
C VAL A 108 -9.04 -2.10 18.03
N GLN A 109 -8.30 -2.44 19.09
CA GLN A 109 -7.13 -3.32 19.01
C GLN A 109 -7.48 -4.70 18.45
N ASP A 110 -8.53 -5.33 18.96
CA ASP A 110 -9.00 -6.65 18.53
C ASP A 110 -9.41 -6.65 17.05
N ARG A 111 -10.10 -5.60 16.60
CA ARG A 111 -10.46 -5.41 15.18
C ARG A 111 -9.22 -5.28 14.30
N GLY A 112 -8.19 -4.57 14.78
CA GLY A 112 -6.91 -4.42 14.10
C GLY A 112 -6.17 -5.74 13.96
N GLU A 113 -6.11 -6.53 15.02
CA GLU A 113 -5.49 -7.86 15.00
C GLU A 113 -6.22 -8.81 14.06
N ALA A 114 -7.55 -8.88 14.14
CA ALA A 114 -8.35 -9.71 13.25
C ALA A 114 -8.18 -9.31 11.77
N ALA A 115 -8.03 -8.01 11.49
CA ALA A 115 -7.72 -7.55 10.13
C ALA A 115 -6.32 -7.98 9.66
N SER A 116 -5.32 -7.90 10.52
CA SER A 116 -3.96 -8.37 10.26
C SER A 116 -3.94 -9.87 9.98
N GLU A 117 -4.65 -10.66 10.79
CA GLU A 117 -4.75 -12.11 10.60
C GLU A 117 -5.42 -12.47 9.27
N ARG A 118 -6.56 -11.83 8.94
CA ARG A 118 -7.20 -12.02 7.63
C ARG A 118 -6.26 -11.68 6.47
N LYS A 119 -5.44 -10.64 6.61
CA LYS A 119 -4.43 -10.27 5.60
C LYS A 119 -3.35 -11.36 5.48
N ARG A 120 -2.83 -11.88 6.59
CA ARG A 120 -1.85 -12.98 6.62
C ARG A 120 -2.42 -14.26 6.01
N ALA A 121 -3.65 -14.63 6.36
CA ALA A 121 -4.35 -15.78 5.79
C ALA A 121 -4.51 -15.64 4.28
N ARG A 122 -4.95 -14.47 3.78
CA ARG A 122 -5.03 -14.18 2.34
C ARG A 122 -3.67 -14.25 1.66
N ALA A 123 -2.60 -13.78 2.31
CA ALA A 123 -1.24 -13.85 1.78
C ALA A 123 -0.70 -15.29 1.71
N ALA A 124 -1.11 -16.16 2.64
CA ALA A 124 -0.71 -17.56 2.70
C ALA A 124 -1.38 -18.45 1.63
N VAL A 125 -2.51 -18.02 1.05
CA VAL A 125 -3.20 -18.73 -0.03
C VAL A 125 -2.24 -19.10 -1.16
N ARG A 126 -2.26 -20.36 -1.58
CA ARG A 126 -1.49 -20.84 -2.72
C ARG A 126 -2.26 -20.66 -4.03
N LEU A 127 -1.60 -20.05 -5.01
CA LEU A 127 -2.18 -19.79 -6.32
C LEU A 127 -1.69 -20.82 -7.33
N GLY A 128 -2.59 -21.30 -8.19
CA GLY A 128 -2.17 -21.98 -9.42
C GLY A 128 -1.50 -21.02 -10.40
N HIS A 129 -0.60 -21.54 -11.24
CA HIS A 129 0.22 -20.75 -12.17
C HIS A 129 -0.61 -19.77 -13.01
N HIS A 130 -1.68 -20.23 -13.66
CA HIS A 130 -2.54 -19.37 -14.49
C HIS A 130 -3.17 -18.20 -13.70
N LYS A 131 -3.60 -18.45 -12.45
CA LYS A 131 -4.17 -17.40 -11.59
C LYS A 131 -3.10 -16.38 -11.19
N ALA A 132 -1.89 -16.83 -10.85
CA ALA A 132 -0.76 -15.95 -10.55
C ALA A 132 -0.35 -15.13 -11.78
N MET A 133 -0.18 -15.76 -12.95
CA MET A 133 0.20 -15.11 -14.19
C MET A 133 -0.77 -14.03 -14.64
N ARG A 134 -2.08 -14.25 -14.50
CA ARG A 134 -3.07 -13.19 -14.78
C ARG A 134 -2.88 -11.95 -13.90
N ARG A 135 -2.51 -12.12 -12.62
CA ARG A 135 -2.25 -10.99 -11.72
C ARG A 135 -0.98 -10.25 -12.14
N VAL A 136 0.10 -11.00 -12.39
CA VAL A 136 1.41 -10.49 -12.83
C VAL A 136 1.30 -9.72 -14.15
N LYS A 137 0.68 -10.32 -15.19
CA LYS A 137 0.52 -9.67 -16.50
C LYS A 137 -0.31 -8.39 -16.43
N ARG A 138 -1.45 -8.39 -15.71
CA ARG A 138 -2.30 -7.19 -15.54
C ARG A 138 -1.61 -6.04 -14.81
N SER A 139 -0.52 -6.31 -14.10
CA SER A 139 0.26 -5.28 -13.40
C SER A 139 1.50 -4.84 -14.18
N GLY A 140 1.60 -5.23 -15.46
CA GLY A 140 2.70 -4.82 -16.34
C GLY A 140 4.03 -5.50 -16.00
N ILE A 141 4.01 -6.60 -15.23
CA ILE A 141 5.19 -7.41 -14.96
C ILE A 141 5.33 -8.44 -16.08
N ARG A 142 6.53 -8.55 -16.64
CA ARG A 142 6.87 -9.54 -17.66
C ARG A 142 7.26 -10.87 -17.00
N TRP A 143 7.19 -11.94 -17.77
CA TRP A 143 7.58 -13.28 -17.34
C TRP A 143 8.34 -13.94 -18.49
N HIS A 144 9.35 -14.73 -18.16
CA HIS A 144 10.15 -15.47 -19.12
C HIS A 144 10.61 -16.79 -18.51
N SER A 145 10.59 -17.85 -19.32
CA SER A 145 11.17 -19.15 -18.99
C SER A 145 12.14 -19.56 -20.09
N SER A 146 13.35 -19.96 -19.71
CA SER A 146 14.35 -20.44 -20.65
C SER A 146 13.91 -21.74 -21.35
N GLY A 147 13.19 -22.61 -20.65
CA GLY A 147 12.57 -23.82 -21.21
C GLY A 147 11.22 -23.59 -21.89
N GLY A 148 10.72 -22.36 -21.96
CA GLY A 148 9.42 -22.05 -22.59
C GLY A 148 8.22 -22.72 -21.90
N CYS A 149 8.34 -23.06 -20.61
CA CYS A 149 7.40 -23.94 -19.92
C CYS A 149 7.09 -23.47 -18.50
N THR A 150 6.06 -24.07 -17.90
CA THR A 150 5.53 -23.67 -16.58
C THR A 150 5.43 -24.85 -15.60
N ASN A 151 5.98 -26.01 -15.97
CA ASN A 151 5.97 -27.19 -15.11
C ASN A 151 6.92 -26.96 -13.92
N ARG A 152 6.38 -27.10 -12.71
CA ARG A 152 7.12 -26.90 -11.46
C ARG A 152 8.21 -27.96 -11.25
N GLU A 153 8.10 -29.13 -11.86
CA GLU A 153 9.07 -30.21 -11.65
C GLU A 153 10.30 -30.08 -12.56
N VAL A 154 10.30 -29.12 -13.50
CA VAL A 154 11.34 -28.95 -14.50
C VAL A 154 12.12 -27.67 -14.26
N ARG A 155 13.43 -27.81 -13.99
CA ARG A 155 14.33 -26.70 -13.59
C ARG A 155 14.52 -25.59 -14.63
N THR A 156 14.22 -25.84 -15.90
CA THR A 156 14.30 -24.82 -16.97
C THR A 156 12.98 -24.07 -17.15
N CYS A 157 11.89 -24.54 -16.53
CA CYS A 157 10.62 -23.82 -16.52
C CYS A 157 10.66 -22.67 -15.53
N THR A 158 9.80 -21.67 -15.72
CA THR A 158 9.54 -20.66 -14.70
C THR A 158 8.12 -20.85 -14.17
N SER A 159 7.97 -21.72 -13.18
CA SER A 159 6.65 -22.03 -12.67
C SER A 159 6.19 -21.01 -11.64
N LEU A 160 4.89 -20.75 -11.60
CA LEU A 160 4.23 -19.99 -10.52
C LEU A 160 3.17 -20.86 -9.84
N ALA A 161 3.24 -22.18 -10.00
CA ALA A 161 2.31 -23.12 -9.41
C ALA A 161 2.56 -23.22 -7.90
N SER A 162 1.49 -23.09 -7.12
CA SER A 162 1.54 -23.09 -5.64
C SER A 162 2.37 -21.96 -5.04
N VAL A 163 2.56 -20.86 -5.78
CA VAL A 163 3.15 -19.62 -5.25
C VAL A 163 2.20 -18.98 -4.23
N ARG A 164 2.72 -18.30 -3.21
CA ARG A 164 1.89 -17.56 -2.25
C ARG A 164 1.23 -16.35 -2.92
N ALA A 165 -0.02 -16.07 -2.57
CA ALA A 165 -0.72 -14.86 -2.99
C ALA A 165 -0.02 -13.59 -2.44
N GLY A 166 0.60 -13.69 -1.26
CA GLY A 166 1.44 -12.65 -0.67
C GLY A 166 2.64 -12.32 -1.55
N THR A 167 3.39 -13.32 -1.99
CA THR A 167 4.53 -13.18 -2.91
C THR A 167 4.15 -12.45 -4.20
N ILE A 168 3.05 -12.86 -4.84
CA ILE A 168 2.54 -12.17 -6.04
C ILE A 168 2.12 -10.73 -5.74
N SER A 169 1.49 -10.48 -4.59
CA SER A 169 1.09 -9.12 -4.21
C SER A 169 2.30 -8.23 -3.92
N ALA A 170 3.36 -8.80 -3.33
CA ALA A 170 4.57 -8.09 -2.97
C ALA A 170 5.42 -7.73 -4.19
N VAL A 171 5.58 -8.62 -5.19
CA VAL A 171 6.27 -8.26 -6.43
C VAL A 171 5.50 -7.20 -7.24
N ILE A 172 4.17 -7.20 -7.17
CA ILE A 172 3.33 -6.13 -7.74
C ILE A 172 3.54 -4.82 -6.98
N ALA A 173 3.63 -4.86 -5.65
CA ALA A 173 3.95 -3.68 -4.85
C ALA A 173 5.34 -3.15 -5.18
N LEU A 174 6.34 -4.03 -5.37
CA LEU A 174 7.67 -3.65 -5.83
C LEU A 174 7.59 -2.92 -7.18
N LYS A 175 6.90 -3.49 -8.18
CA LYS A 175 6.69 -2.85 -9.50
C LYS A 175 6.07 -1.46 -9.36
N ARG A 176 5.08 -1.29 -8.49
CA ARG A 176 4.40 0.00 -8.28
C ARG A 176 5.29 1.03 -7.61
N ARG A 177 6.03 0.63 -6.57
CA ARG A 177 6.91 1.53 -5.82
C ARG A 177 8.13 1.96 -6.63
N SER A 178 8.74 1.02 -7.36
CA SER A 178 9.93 1.30 -8.15
C SER A 178 9.62 1.92 -9.50
N GLN A 179 8.40 1.70 -10.03
CA GLN A 179 8.00 2.00 -11.41
C GLN A 179 8.84 1.28 -12.49
N CYS A 180 9.93 0.61 -12.12
CA CYS A 180 10.87 -0.07 -12.99
C CYS A 180 10.26 -1.23 -13.77
N PRO A 181 10.76 -1.56 -14.97
CA PRO A 181 10.42 -2.82 -15.63
C PRO A 181 10.83 -4.01 -14.75
N ILE A 182 9.91 -4.94 -14.53
CA ILE A 182 10.16 -6.18 -13.80
C ILE A 182 9.86 -7.35 -14.73
N LYS A 183 10.79 -8.31 -14.78
CA LYS A 183 10.65 -9.57 -15.51
C LYS A 183 10.96 -10.72 -14.56
N ILE A 184 9.96 -11.55 -14.28
CA ILE A 184 10.11 -12.77 -13.49
C ILE A 184 10.77 -13.85 -14.36
N THR A 185 11.82 -14.47 -13.85
CA THR A 185 12.61 -15.52 -14.53
C THR A 185 12.69 -16.82 -13.74
N GLY A 186 12.35 -16.78 -12.45
CA GLY A 186 12.30 -17.96 -11.58
C GLY A 186 11.16 -17.81 -10.58
N GLY A 187 10.63 -18.94 -10.13
CA GLY A 187 9.51 -18.96 -9.22
C GLY A 187 9.50 -20.19 -8.35
N THR A 188 8.78 -21.21 -8.79
CA THR A 188 8.45 -22.37 -7.97
C THR A 188 9.05 -23.67 -8.48
N GLU A 189 9.70 -23.63 -9.64
CA GLU A 189 10.36 -24.77 -10.27
C GLU A 189 11.37 -25.49 -9.38
N ALA A 190 11.69 -26.73 -9.74
CA ALA A 190 12.74 -27.53 -9.12
C ALA A 190 14.14 -26.96 -9.41
N GLY A 191 15.13 -27.37 -8.62
CA GLY A 191 16.53 -26.95 -8.78
C GLY A 191 16.99 -25.88 -7.77
N HIS A 192 16.06 -25.33 -6.98
CA HIS A 192 16.35 -24.38 -5.91
C HIS A 192 16.59 -25.08 -4.57
N ALA A 193 17.36 -24.44 -3.68
CA ALA A 193 17.59 -24.95 -2.32
C ALA A 193 16.26 -25.11 -1.54
N PRO A 194 16.09 -26.21 -0.80
CA PRO A 194 14.89 -26.44 0.01
C PRO A 194 14.86 -25.55 1.26
N GLY A 195 13.73 -25.54 1.95
CA GLY A 195 13.57 -24.84 3.23
C GLY A 195 12.20 -24.17 3.36
N ALA A 196 11.85 -23.75 4.58
CA ALA A 196 10.55 -23.14 4.87
C ALA A 196 10.27 -21.92 3.98
N TYR A 197 11.27 -21.06 3.79
CA TYR A 197 11.20 -19.82 3.02
C TYR A 197 11.91 -19.97 1.67
N SER A 198 11.47 -20.90 0.83
CA SER A 198 12.10 -21.27 -0.45
C SER A 198 11.23 -20.95 -1.68
N HIS A 199 11.83 -21.08 -2.88
CA HIS A 199 11.13 -21.17 -4.17
C HIS A 199 10.12 -22.34 -4.17
N GLY A 200 10.58 -23.50 -3.69
CA GLY A 200 9.79 -24.70 -3.37
C GLY A 200 8.49 -24.40 -2.59
N ASN A 201 8.56 -23.45 -1.67
CA ASN A 201 7.41 -23.08 -0.85
C ASN A 201 6.72 -21.78 -1.29
N GLY A 202 7.06 -21.24 -2.45
CA GLY A 202 6.38 -20.08 -3.05
C GLY A 202 6.64 -18.76 -2.32
N TYR A 203 7.70 -18.69 -1.52
CA TYR A 203 8.13 -17.50 -0.79
C TYR A 203 9.08 -16.60 -1.58
N LYS A 204 9.70 -17.16 -2.63
CA LYS A 204 10.72 -16.47 -3.41
C LYS A 204 10.32 -16.36 -4.88
N LEU A 205 10.86 -15.35 -5.55
CA LEU A 205 10.82 -15.19 -7.00
C LEU A 205 12.18 -14.65 -7.46
N ASP A 206 12.59 -15.08 -8.65
CA ASP A 206 13.75 -14.50 -9.33
C ASP A 206 13.27 -13.48 -10.35
N ILE A 207 13.92 -12.32 -10.37
CA ILE A 207 13.70 -11.29 -11.39
C ILE A 207 15.01 -10.90 -12.05
N THR A 208 14.96 -10.58 -13.34
CA THR A 208 16.16 -10.19 -14.09
C THR A 208 16.76 -8.89 -13.55
N LEU A 209 18.10 -8.83 -13.49
CA LEU A 209 18.83 -7.59 -13.26
C LEU A 209 18.47 -6.54 -14.32
N ASN A 210 18.35 -5.29 -13.89
CA ASN A 210 18.34 -4.14 -14.79
C ASN A 210 18.65 -2.88 -14.00
N ALA A 211 19.26 -1.89 -14.65
CA ALA A 211 19.75 -0.68 -14.00
C ALA A 211 18.70 0.03 -13.12
N CYS A 212 17.43 0.05 -13.53
CA CYS A 212 16.36 0.69 -12.74
C CYS A 212 16.09 -0.06 -11.44
N VAL A 213 15.82 -1.37 -11.51
CA VAL A 213 15.54 -2.19 -10.32
C VAL A 213 16.76 -2.23 -9.40
N ASP A 214 17.95 -2.38 -9.99
CA ASP A 214 19.21 -2.43 -9.26
C ASP A 214 19.39 -1.14 -8.46
N HIS A 215 19.30 0.02 -9.12
CA HIS A 215 19.41 1.31 -8.46
C HIS A 215 18.34 1.49 -7.39
N PHE A 216 17.08 1.18 -7.70
CA PHE A 216 15.99 1.32 -6.73
C PHE A 216 16.25 0.52 -5.46
N ILE A 217 16.61 -0.75 -5.57
CA ILE A 217 16.88 -1.61 -4.41
C ILE A 217 18.09 -1.09 -3.64
N THR A 218 19.23 -0.84 -4.30
CA THR A 218 20.46 -0.50 -3.59
C THR A 218 20.45 0.90 -2.96
N HIS A 219 19.61 1.82 -3.45
CA HIS A 219 19.49 3.15 -2.87
C HIS A 219 18.44 3.25 -1.77
N ASN A 220 17.36 2.48 -1.87
CA ASN A 220 16.24 2.60 -0.92
C ASN A 220 16.33 1.60 0.23
N TYR A 221 17.00 0.46 0.03
CA TYR A 221 17.05 -0.61 1.02
C TYR A 221 18.46 -0.74 1.60
N PRO A 222 18.61 -0.76 2.94
CA PRO A 222 19.90 -0.93 3.56
C PRO A 222 20.50 -2.29 3.22
N LEU A 223 21.82 -2.31 3.01
CA LEU A 223 22.59 -3.54 2.98
C LEU A 223 22.45 -4.22 4.34
N TYR A 224 21.94 -5.44 4.34
CA TYR A 224 21.64 -6.23 5.52
C TYR A 224 22.76 -7.23 5.84
N SER A 225 23.30 -7.91 4.83
CA SER A 225 24.34 -8.92 5.00
C SER A 225 24.93 -9.31 3.64
N VAL A 226 25.91 -10.23 3.64
CA VAL A 226 26.45 -10.91 2.46
C VAL A 226 26.33 -12.41 2.70
N ARG A 227 25.70 -13.13 1.77
CA ARG A 227 25.54 -14.59 1.85
C ARG A 227 26.87 -15.29 1.49
N GLY A 228 27.03 -16.55 1.88
CA GLY A 228 28.30 -17.29 1.71
C GLY A 228 28.77 -17.46 0.25
N ASP A 229 27.88 -17.27 -0.71
CA ASP A 229 28.17 -17.23 -2.16
C ASP A 229 28.57 -15.83 -2.67
N GLY A 230 28.68 -14.84 -1.79
CA GLY A 230 29.00 -13.45 -2.12
C GLY A 230 27.80 -12.58 -2.48
N ALA A 231 26.57 -13.12 -2.51
CA ALA A 231 25.40 -12.34 -2.83
C ALA A 231 25.12 -11.27 -1.77
N ARG A 232 25.05 -10.00 -2.19
CA ARG A 232 24.72 -8.87 -1.30
C ARG A 232 23.23 -8.89 -0.99
N LEU A 233 22.87 -8.90 0.29
CA LEU A 233 21.49 -8.96 0.75
C LEU A 233 21.03 -7.57 1.18
N TYR A 234 19.91 -7.10 0.64
CA TYR A 234 19.28 -5.84 1.02
C TYR A 234 17.94 -6.12 1.69
N ARG A 235 17.61 -5.36 2.74
CA ARG A 235 16.37 -5.56 3.49
C ARG A 235 15.36 -4.48 3.19
N GLY A 236 14.26 -4.86 2.55
CA GLY A 236 13.16 -3.95 2.23
C GLY A 236 12.07 -3.90 3.31
N PRO A 237 10.98 -3.16 3.03
CA PRO A 237 9.81 -3.09 3.90
C PRO A 237 9.22 -4.46 4.18
N GLY A 238 8.63 -4.65 5.36
CA GLY A 238 7.98 -5.92 5.73
C GLY A 238 8.93 -7.09 5.99
N GLY A 239 10.24 -6.86 5.96
CA GLY A 239 11.25 -7.92 6.17
C GLY A 239 11.58 -8.72 4.91
N ASP A 240 11.16 -8.23 3.73
CA ASP A 240 11.58 -8.78 2.44
C ASP A 240 13.11 -8.69 2.30
N VAL A 241 13.72 -9.72 1.70
CA VAL A 241 15.17 -9.79 1.48
C VAL A 241 15.45 -9.93 0.00
N TYR A 242 16.29 -9.06 -0.52
CA TYR A 242 16.68 -8.97 -1.92
C TYR A 242 18.14 -9.39 -2.03
N ALA A 243 18.40 -10.59 -2.55
CA ALA A 243 19.75 -11.09 -2.78
C ALA A 243 20.18 -10.73 -4.20
N ARG A 244 21.26 -9.95 -4.31
CA ARG A 244 21.87 -9.63 -5.60
C ARG A 244 22.81 -10.77 -6.01
N GLU A 245 22.34 -11.64 -6.87
CA GLU A 245 23.16 -12.67 -7.51
C GLU A 245 23.81 -12.12 -8.80
N SER A 246 24.60 -12.92 -9.48
CA SER A 246 25.38 -12.49 -10.65
C SER A 246 24.50 -12.15 -11.87
N ASP A 247 23.38 -12.86 -12.06
CA ASP A 247 22.51 -12.75 -13.24
C ASP A 247 21.05 -12.41 -12.93
N HIS A 248 20.64 -12.46 -11.65
CA HIS A 248 19.29 -12.12 -11.21
C HIS A 248 19.24 -11.58 -9.77
N TRP A 249 18.06 -11.07 -9.41
CA TRP A 249 17.68 -10.86 -8.01
C TRP A 249 16.89 -12.05 -7.52
N ASP A 250 17.38 -12.72 -6.48
CA ASP A 250 16.66 -13.74 -5.72
C ASP A 250 15.96 -13.05 -4.53
N ILE A 251 14.63 -12.95 -4.59
CA ILE A 251 13.86 -12.14 -3.64
C ILE A 251 12.99 -13.01 -2.75
N LEU A 252 13.24 -12.97 -1.44
CA LEU A 252 12.37 -13.54 -0.42
C LEU A 252 11.32 -12.53 0.05
N PHE A 253 10.06 -12.89 -0.10
CA PHE A 253 8.91 -12.13 0.39
C PHE A 253 8.34 -12.74 1.68
N ARG A 254 8.24 -11.95 2.75
CA ARG A 254 7.78 -12.42 4.07
C ARG A 254 6.25 -12.33 4.20
#